data_AF-C2L0P7-F1
#
_entry.id   AF-C2L0P7-F1
#
_cell.length_a   1.000
_cell.length_b   1.000
_cell.length_c   1.000
_cell.angle_alpha   90.00
_cell.angle_beta   90.00
_cell.angle_gamma   90.00
#
_symmetry.space_group_name_H-M   'P 1'
#
loop_
_entity.id
_entity.type
_entity.pdbx_description
1 polymer ?
#
loop_
_entity_poly.entity_id
_entity_poly.type
_entity_poly.pdbx_seq_one_letter_code
_entity_poly.pdbx_strand_id
1 'polypeptide(L)'
;MICKKNNIEDFWLFILFFTISFLLLGAIIDSMVICKQIPVIIKVENISEFSLALIQIQATIVTLMLSIIGILSGVLSDQYMGVSVSYYFLEIKPYPLTHKKIVYAEFILLGFSLIGYVFLLYNFLFSIFISSLILIVVSIVEMYEVFKGKKYIEDNIKEYINSKFKIIEDTKSKEEKEVKENTEDTKEIKKGIEIAGEFVEHWKSIVSSQTTEEFEQYSVIFWKIFIFLLHNKKIDNINSYTESMALSLLQSESQSCKLRGMLFVNDVYQEIKLWIDKHRSRAKTINQRIEFMDRISAVWYSTLCLLDDEVTKAAFEEYFWKKVETYDYKKKKDQEIKFQWFDYFTKTILYVHSYISPFGKQFDTVMNLANRLGDYVIKQKKMGHRLDEDYWSLIIAKGYDYSEYFRKKDENEQNLYIYYLILRDFNICFGYLMNCQTEMILQGLCSGDAIGDLAYYEPQLKKLTLIHCLMYYIVNRGEKHGIPKG
;
A
#
# COMPACT_ATOMS: atom_id res chain seq x y z
N MET A 1 13.18 -16.17 18.13
CA MET A 1 12.31 -16.77 19.17
C MET A 1 10.97 -17.11 18.49
N ILE A 2 10.89 -18.30 17.89
CA ILE A 2 9.82 -18.75 16.97
C ILE A 2 9.02 -19.89 17.64
N CYS A 3 8.49 -19.63 18.84
CA CYS A 3 7.60 -20.58 19.52
C CYS A 3 6.43 -19.81 20.13
N LYS A 4 5.22 -20.37 19.97
CA LYS A 4 3.91 -19.95 20.51
C LYS A 4 3.08 -18.98 19.66
N LYS A 5 2.60 -19.42 18.50
CA LYS A 5 1.32 -18.91 17.95
C LYS A 5 0.23 -19.98 17.97
N ASN A 6 0.59 -21.24 17.68
CA ASN A 6 -0.37 -22.36 17.70
C ASN A 6 -0.96 -22.66 19.10
N ASN A 7 -0.18 -22.49 20.18
CA ASN A 7 -0.67 -22.77 21.53
C ASN A 7 -1.81 -21.87 22.03
N ILE A 8 -2.01 -20.68 21.45
CA ILE A 8 -3.03 -19.73 21.92
C ILE A 8 -4.38 -20.05 21.29
N GLU A 9 -4.44 -20.31 19.97
CA GLU A 9 -5.68 -20.74 19.31
C GLU A 9 -6.17 -22.09 19.83
N ASP A 10 -5.25 -23.03 20.09
CA ASP A 10 -5.57 -24.33 20.68
C ASP A 10 -6.09 -24.19 22.14
N PHE A 11 -5.53 -23.25 22.91
CA PHE A 11 -6.02 -22.94 24.26
C PHE A 11 -7.42 -22.33 24.25
N TRP A 12 -7.72 -21.48 23.27
CA TRP A 12 -9.06 -20.89 23.11
C TRP A 12 -10.12 -21.91 22.67
N LEU A 13 -9.77 -22.80 21.75
CA LEU A 13 -10.63 -23.92 21.36
C LEU A 13 -10.88 -24.86 22.54
N PHE A 14 -9.87 -25.08 23.38
CA PHE A 14 -10.00 -25.86 24.61
C PHE A 14 -10.95 -25.20 25.62
N ILE A 15 -10.87 -23.88 25.84
CA ILE A 15 -11.80 -23.15 26.71
C ILE A 15 -13.24 -23.25 26.18
N LEU A 16 -13.44 -23.07 24.88
CA LEU A 16 -14.77 -23.16 24.26
C LEU A 16 -15.35 -24.58 24.34
N PHE A 17 -14.52 -25.60 24.13
CA PHE A 17 -14.93 -26.99 24.33
C PHE A 17 -15.30 -27.26 25.80
N PHE A 18 -14.54 -26.71 26.74
CA PHE A 18 -14.79 -26.86 28.17
C PHE A 18 -16.10 -26.19 28.61
N THR A 19 -16.37 -24.95 28.18
CA THR A 19 -17.63 -24.26 28.51
C THR A 19 -18.85 -24.98 27.94
N ILE A 20 -18.79 -25.45 26.68
CA ILE A 20 -19.88 -26.24 26.08
C ILE A 20 -20.07 -27.57 26.83
N SER A 21 -18.99 -28.25 27.19
CA SER A 21 -19.05 -29.51 27.94
C SER A 21 -19.69 -29.35 29.32
N PHE A 22 -19.41 -28.24 30.02
CA PHE A 22 -20.02 -27.93 31.31
C PHE A 22 -21.53 -27.67 31.18
N LEU A 23 -21.96 -26.94 30.16
CA LEU A 23 -23.38 -26.70 29.88
C LEU A 23 -24.13 -28.02 29.59
N LEU A 24 -23.53 -28.89 28.78
CA LEU A 24 -24.12 -30.21 28.46
C LEU A 24 -24.18 -31.11 29.70
N LEU A 25 -23.14 -31.11 30.54
CA LEU A 25 -23.12 -31.90 31.77
C LEU A 25 -24.24 -31.48 32.72
N GLY A 26 -24.45 -30.17 32.90
CA GLY A 26 -25.55 -29.63 33.72
C GLY A 26 -26.93 -30.06 33.22
N ALA A 27 -27.16 -29.99 31.91
CA ALA A 27 -28.42 -30.41 31.30
C ALA A 27 -28.66 -31.94 31.41
N ILE A 28 -27.62 -32.76 31.23
CA ILE A 28 -27.69 -34.21 31.38
C ILE A 28 -28.01 -34.58 32.83
N ILE A 29 -27.39 -33.92 33.81
CA ILE A 29 -27.64 -34.16 35.23
C ILE A 29 -29.09 -33.82 35.58
N ASP A 30 -29.61 -32.67 35.14
CA ASP A 30 -31.02 -32.34 35.38
C ASP A 30 -31.97 -33.30 34.69
N SER A 31 -31.66 -33.75 33.46
CA SER A 31 -32.44 -34.79 32.77
C SER A 31 -32.42 -36.13 33.52
N MET A 32 -31.27 -36.51 34.10
CA MET A 32 -31.15 -37.71 34.92
C MET A 32 -31.89 -37.59 36.26
N VAL A 33 -31.91 -36.41 36.88
CA VAL A 33 -32.69 -36.14 38.10
C VAL A 33 -34.20 -36.27 37.81
N ILE A 34 -34.67 -35.70 36.70
CA ILE A 34 -36.07 -35.77 36.26
C ILE A 34 -36.49 -37.20 35.90
N CYS A 35 -35.66 -37.95 35.17
CA CYS A 35 -36.02 -39.28 34.67
C CYS A 35 -35.71 -40.44 35.64
N LYS A 36 -34.73 -40.29 36.55
CA LYS A 36 -34.26 -41.41 37.40
C LYS A 36 -34.29 -41.14 38.91
N GLN A 37 -34.78 -39.99 39.39
CA GLN A 37 -34.86 -39.64 40.82
C GLN A 37 -33.52 -39.78 41.58
N ILE A 38 -32.41 -39.46 40.92
CA ILE A 38 -31.08 -39.39 41.56
C ILE A 38 -31.00 -38.09 42.39
N PRO A 39 -30.35 -38.07 43.57
CA PRO A 39 -30.29 -36.87 44.40
C PRO A 39 -29.60 -35.69 43.70
N VAL A 40 -30.13 -34.49 43.95
CA VAL A 40 -29.55 -33.21 43.57
C VAL A 40 -28.12 -33.12 44.13
N ILE A 41 -27.14 -32.89 43.26
CA ILE A 41 -25.71 -32.85 43.64
C ILE A 41 -25.41 -31.65 44.55
N ILE A 42 -26.17 -30.56 44.41
CA ILE A 42 -26.04 -29.35 45.23
C ILE A 42 -26.93 -29.47 46.46
N LYS A 43 -26.33 -29.77 47.61
CA LYS A 43 -27.02 -29.89 48.90
C LYS A 43 -27.07 -28.51 49.59
N VAL A 44 -28.11 -27.73 49.31
CA VAL A 44 -28.34 -26.41 49.91
C VAL A 44 -29.72 -26.39 50.58
N GLU A 45 -29.82 -25.81 51.77
CA GLU A 45 -31.06 -25.78 52.57
C GLU A 45 -32.20 -25.01 51.90
N ASN A 46 -31.88 -23.97 51.10
CA ASN A 46 -32.87 -23.18 50.38
C ASN A 46 -32.43 -22.94 48.91
N ILE A 47 -32.67 -23.94 48.05
CA ILE A 47 -32.20 -23.96 46.65
C ILE A 47 -32.77 -22.80 45.82
N SER A 48 -34.00 -22.36 46.12
CA SER A 48 -34.67 -21.25 45.42
C SER A 48 -33.97 -19.91 45.65
N GLU A 49 -33.69 -19.58 46.91
CA GLU A 49 -32.96 -18.34 47.28
C GLU A 49 -31.54 -18.35 46.73
N PHE A 50 -30.86 -19.49 46.79
CA PHE A 50 -29.52 -19.66 46.22
C PHE A 50 -29.52 -19.43 44.70
N SER A 51 -30.50 -19.98 44.00
CA SER A 51 -30.65 -19.82 42.54
C SER A 51 -30.92 -18.36 42.14
N LEU A 52 -31.75 -17.67 42.91
CA LEU A 52 -32.02 -16.25 42.70
C LEU A 52 -30.76 -15.40 42.92
N ALA A 53 -29.97 -15.72 43.93
CA ALA A 53 -28.67 -15.07 44.17
C ALA A 53 -27.69 -15.31 43.01
N LEU A 54 -27.64 -16.52 42.44
CA LEU A 54 -26.79 -16.80 41.26
C LEU A 54 -27.18 -15.96 40.05
N ILE A 55 -28.48 -15.79 39.77
CA ILE A 55 -28.96 -14.94 38.68
C ILE A 55 -28.58 -13.48 38.92
N GLN A 56 -28.69 -12.99 40.16
CA GLN A 56 -28.26 -11.65 40.52
C GLN A 56 -26.76 -11.46 40.26
N ILE A 57 -25.92 -12.41 40.68
CA ILE A 57 -24.47 -12.36 40.41
C ILE A 57 -24.22 -12.38 38.89
N GLN A 58 -24.90 -13.22 38.12
CA GLN A 58 -24.74 -13.27 36.67
C GLN A 58 -25.15 -11.95 35.99
N ALA A 59 -26.22 -11.29 36.45
CA ALA A 59 -26.61 -9.97 35.97
C ALA A 59 -25.51 -8.91 36.24
N THR A 60 -24.83 -9.00 37.40
CA THR A 60 -23.69 -8.12 37.70
C THR A 60 -22.46 -8.41 36.82
N ILE A 61 -22.20 -9.69 36.49
CA ILE A 61 -21.14 -10.10 35.55
C ILE A 61 -21.37 -9.48 34.16
N VAL A 62 -22.62 -9.54 33.66
CA VAL A 62 -23.00 -8.90 32.39
C VAL A 62 -22.78 -7.39 32.42
N THR A 63 -23.12 -6.74 33.55
CA THR A 63 -22.92 -5.30 33.71
C THR A 63 -21.43 -4.92 33.75
N LEU A 64 -20.60 -5.71 34.44
CA LEU A 64 -19.15 -5.53 34.47
C LEU A 64 -18.55 -5.60 33.06
N MET A 65 -19.01 -6.55 32.24
CA MET A 65 -18.61 -6.66 30.83
C MET A 65 -18.95 -5.42 30.00
N LEU A 66 -20.12 -4.81 30.22
CA LEU A 66 -20.48 -3.55 29.56
C LEU A 66 -19.63 -2.37 30.04
N SER A 67 -19.34 -2.28 31.33
CA SER A 67 -18.47 -1.24 31.89
C SER A 67 -17.06 -1.33 31.30
N ILE A 68 -16.53 -2.55 31.13
CA ILE A 68 -15.26 -2.83 30.49
C ILE A 68 -15.22 -2.28 29.06
N ILE A 69 -16.26 -2.51 28.26
CA ILE A 69 -16.35 -2.01 26.88
C ILE A 69 -16.45 -0.48 26.86
N GLY A 70 -17.21 0.11 27.79
CA GLY A 70 -17.29 1.56 27.95
C GLY A 70 -15.93 2.19 28.25
N ILE A 71 -15.14 1.59 29.14
CA ILE A 71 -13.77 2.03 29.45
C ILE A 71 -12.88 1.89 28.20
N LEU A 72 -12.94 0.76 27.51
CA LEU A 72 -12.13 0.52 26.32
C LEU A 72 -12.44 1.52 25.19
N SER A 73 -13.72 1.82 24.99
CA SER A 73 -14.19 2.82 24.03
C SER A 73 -13.67 4.22 24.38
N GLY A 74 -13.62 4.57 25.67
CA GLY A 74 -13.11 5.86 26.15
C GLY A 74 -11.59 5.99 26.12
N VAL A 75 -10.83 4.89 26.20
CA VAL A 75 -9.36 4.89 26.27
C VAL A 75 -8.70 4.76 24.88
N LEU A 76 -9.41 4.25 23.87
CA LEU A 76 -8.81 3.80 22.60
C LEU A 76 -9.41 4.45 21.35
N SER A 77 -9.69 5.76 21.40
CA SER A 77 -10.08 6.52 20.19
C SER A 77 -8.96 6.61 19.16
N ASP A 78 -7.73 6.27 19.53
CA ASP A 78 -6.58 6.32 18.66
C ASP A 78 -6.69 5.30 17.53
N GLN A 79 -6.30 5.72 16.35
CA GLN A 79 -6.13 4.86 15.18
C GLN A 79 -4.64 4.60 14.98
N TYR A 80 -4.32 3.39 14.50
CA TYR A 80 -2.99 3.05 14.05
C TYR A 80 -3.08 2.29 12.73
N MET A 81 -2.37 2.78 11.72
CA MET A 81 -2.38 2.21 10.36
C MET A 81 -3.80 2.00 9.78
N GLY A 82 -4.72 2.92 10.07
CA GLY A 82 -6.12 2.88 9.62
C GLY A 82 -7.05 2.04 10.48
N VAL A 83 -6.52 1.21 11.38
CA VAL A 83 -7.34 0.37 12.27
C VAL A 83 -7.52 1.11 13.59
N SER A 84 -8.78 1.32 14.01
CA SER A 84 -9.02 1.83 15.35
C SER A 84 -8.65 0.79 16.39
N VAL A 85 -7.93 1.23 17.42
CA VAL A 85 -7.44 0.31 18.46
C VAL A 85 -8.63 -0.35 19.18
N SER A 86 -9.70 0.41 19.41
CA SER A 86 -10.97 -0.12 19.92
C SER A 86 -11.59 -1.19 19.04
N TYR A 87 -11.67 -0.99 17.71
CA TYR A 87 -12.18 -2.01 16.79
C TYR A 87 -11.31 -3.27 16.78
N TYR A 88 -9.99 -3.09 16.82
CA TYR A 88 -9.06 -4.20 16.87
C TYR A 88 -9.28 -5.09 18.09
N PHE A 89 -9.39 -4.51 19.28
CA PHE A 89 -9.57 -5.27 20.52
C PHE A 89 -11.01 -5.71 20.79
N LEU A 90 -12.03 -5.11 20.17
CA LEU A 90 -13.43 -5.51 20.41
C LEU A 90 -13.98 -6.46 19.34
N GLU A 91 -13.58 -6.27 18.09
CA GLU A 91 -14.15 -6.98 16.94
C GLU A 91 -13.16 -7.89 16.20
N ILE A 92 -11.85 -7.64 16.28
CA ILE A 92 -10.84 -8.47 15.59
C ILE A 92 -10.21 -9.49 16.56
N LYS A 93 -9.80 -9.06 17.74
CA LYS A 93 -9.20 -9.87 18.80
C LYS A 93 -10.18 -9.97 19.99
N PRO A 94 -10.22 -11.08 20.74
CA PRO A 94 -9.54 -12.35 20.53
C PRO A 94 -10.25 -13.26 19.52
N TYR A 95 -9.45 -13.97 18.73
CA TYR A 95 -9.94 -15.05 17.86
C TYR A 95 -9.82 -16.36 18.63
N PRO A 96 -10.89 -17.16 18.79
CA PRO A 96 -12.16 -17.16 18.03
C PRO A 96 -13.36 -16.42 18.66
N LEU A 97 -13.31 -16.11 19.96
CA LEU A 97 -14.40 -15.49 20.75
C LEU A 97 -14.19 -13.97 20.87
N THR A 98 -14.53 -13.21 19.85
CA THR A 98 -14.43 -11.74 19.91
C THR A 98 -15.25 -11.18 21.07
N HIS A 99 -14.83 -10.07 21.68
CA HIS A 99 -15.54 -9.49 22.83
C HIS A 99 -17.03 -9.25 22.54
N LYS A 100 -17.36 -8.83 21.30
CA LYS A 100 -18.74 -8.74 20.81
C LYS A 100 -19.52 -10.05 20.96
N LYS A 101 -18.92 -11.19 20.58
CA LYS A 101 -19.55 -12.51 20.72
C LYS A 101 -19.65 -12.95 22.18
N ILE A 102 -18.65 -12.65 23.00
CA ILE A 102 -18.69 -12.97 24.44
C ILE A 102 -19.85 -12.23 25.11
N VAL A 103 -20.04 -10.95 24.80
CA VAL A 103 -21.17 -10.16 25.33
C VAL A 103 -22.49 -10.78 24.93
N TYR A 104 -22.69 -11.09 23.64
CA TYR A 104 -23.92 -11.74 23.19
C TYR A 104 -24.12 -13.10 23.86
N ALA A 105 -23.05 -13.89 24.03
CA ALA A 105 -23.12 -15.18 24.72
C ALA A 105 -23.55 -15.01 26.19
N GLU A 106 -23.03 -14.03 26.92
CA GLU A 106 -23.40 -13.75 28.30
C GLU A 106 -24.86 -13.31 28.44
N PHE A 107 -25.36 -12.47 27.54
CA PHE A 107 -26.78 -12.11 27.52
C PHE A 107 -27.68 -13.30 27.23
N ILE A 108 -27.28 -14.18 26.31
CA ILE A 108 -28.00 -15.41 26.00
C ILE A 108 -27.98 -16.36 27.20
N LEU A 109 -26.84 -16.52 27.86
CA LEU A 109 -26.68 -17.33 29.07
C LEU A 109 -27.55 -16.80 30.21
N LEU A 110 -27.63 -15.48 30.42
CA LEU A 110 -28.52 -14.89 31.42
C LEU A 110 -30.00 -15.20 31.11
N GLY A 111 -30.39 -15.12 29.83
CA GLY A 111 -31.72 -15.53 29.39
C GLY A 111 -32.02 -17.01 29.69
N PHE A 112 -31.06 -17.89 29.41
CA PHE A 112 -31.18 -19.31 29.74
C PHE A 112 -31.22 -19.58 31.25
N SER A 113 -30.52 -18.80 32.06
CA SER A 113 -30.60 -18.88 33.52
C SER A 113 -31.98 -18.55 34.05
N LEU A 114 -32.63 -17.52 33.50
CA LEU A 114 -34.01 -17.18 33.86
C LEU A 114 -34.99 -18.30 33.47
N ILE A 115 -34.82 -18.87 32.28
CA ILE A 115 -35.61 -20.01 31.81
C ILE A 115 -35.39 -21.21 32.74
N GLY A 116 -34.13 -21.53 33.06
CA GLY A 116 -33.76 -22.62 33.96
C GLY A 116 -34.41 -22.48 35.34
N TYR A 117 -34.44 -21.26 35.89
CA TYR A 117 -35.11 -20.97 37.16
C TYR A 117 -36.63 -21.19 37.11
N VAL A 118 -37.30 -20.74 36.05
CA VAL A 118 -38.75 -20.96 35.86
C VAL A 118 -39.09 -22.46 35.79
N PHE A 119 -38.23 -23.26 35.16
CA PHE A 119 -38.40 -24.71 35.03
C PHE A 119 -37.78 -25.53 36.18
N LEU A 120 -37.26 -24.87 37.23
CA LEU A 120 -36.64 -25.52 38.41
C LEU A 120 -35.41 -26.41 38.05
N LEU A 121 -34.68 -26.05 36.99
CA LEU A 121 -33.47 -26.72 36.48
C LEU A 121 -32.21 -26.17 37.17
N TYR A 122 -32.02 -26.56 38.42
CA TYR A 122 -31.01 -25.95 39.29
C TYR A 122 -29.56 -26.33 38.94
N ASN A 123 -29.29 -27.55 38.45
CA ASN A 123 -27.93 -27.93 38.08
C ASN A 123 -27.51 -27.31 36.75
N PHE A 124 -28.46 -27.15 35.82
CA PHE A 124 -28.26 -26.40 34.60
C PHE A 124 -27.96 -24.92 34.90
N LEU A 125 -28.72 -24.30 35.81
CA LEU A 125 -28.48 -22.93 36.27
C LEU A 125 -27.06 -22.75 36.83
N PHE A 126 -26.63 -23.67 37.70
CA PHE A 126 -25.28 -23.63 38.26
C PHE A 126 -24.20 -23.80 37.18
N SER A 127 -24.44 -24.64 36.18
CA SER A 127 -23.50 -24.85 35.06
C SER A 127 -23.38 -23.63 34.16
N ILE A 128 -24.49 -22.91 33.93
CA ILE A 128 -24.47 -21.61 33.26
C ILE A 128 -23.64 -20.60 34.05
N PHE A 129 -23.84 -20.53 35.37
CA PHE A 129 -23.09 -19.62 36.23
C PHE A 129 -21.57 -19.86 36.15
N ILE A 130 -21.12 -21.11 36.24
CA ILE A 130 -19.69 -21.44 36.08
C ILE A 130 -19.18 -21.07 34.68
N SER A 131 -19.99 -21.28 33.64
CA SER A 131 -19.61 -20.90 32.27
C SER A 131 -19.45 -19.38 32.13
N SER A 132 -20.34 -18.59 32.72
CA SER A 132 -20.24 -17.12 32.77
C SER A 132 -18.99 -16.66 33.53
N LEU A 133 -18.63 -17.31 34.64
CA LEU A 133 -17.39 -17.01 35.37
C LEU A 133 -16.13 -17.24 34.51
N ILE A 134 -16.11 -18.31 33.72
CA ILE A 134 -14.97 -18.58 32.83
C ILE A 134 -14.87 -17.50 31.74
N LEU A 135 -16.00 -17.11 31.13
CA LEU A 135 -16.06 -16.10 30.07
C LEU A 135 -15.61 -14.71 30.55
N ILE A 136 -15.95 -14.31 31.77
CA ILE A 136 -15.50 -13.02 32.31
C ILE A 136 -14.01 -13.02 32.66
N VAL A 137 -13.46 -14.12 33.22
CA VAL A 137 -12.01 -14.23 33.49
C VAL A 137 -11.22 -14.12 32.19
N VAL A 138 -11.67 -14.83 31.14
CA VAL A 138 -11.15 -14.73 29.78
C VAL A 138 -11.13 -13.28 29.29
N SER A 139 -12.25 -12.58 29.45
CA SER A 139 -12.40 -11.21 28.97
C SER A 139 -11.49 -10.24 29.71
N ILE A 140 -11.30 -10.42 31.02
CA ILE A 140 -10.40 -9.60 31.83
C ILE A 140 -8.95 -9.79 31.42
N VAL A 141 -8.51 -11.03 31.17
CA VAL A 141 -7.12 -11.34 30.77
C VAL A 141 -6.77 -10.67 29.43
N GLU A 142 -7.67 -10.78 28.45
CA GLU A 142 -7.46 -10.16 27.12
C GLU A 142 -7.49 -8.63 27.20
N MET A 143 -8.37 -8.06 28.02
CA MET A 143 -8.41 -6.62 28.24
C MET A 143 -7.13 -6.12 28.94
N TYR A 144 -6.53 -6.93 29.82
CA TYR A 144 -5.26 -6.58 30.45
C TYR A 144 -4.13 -6.43 29.41
N GLU A 145 -4.25 -7.06 28.24
CA GLU A 145 -3.29 -6.86 27.15
C GLU A 145 -3.29 -5.45 26.58
N VAL A 146 -4.44 -4.77 26.60
CA VAL A 146 -4.54 -3.36 26.17
C VAL A 146 -3.68 -2.46 27.05
N PHE A 147 -3.54 -2.79 28.33
CA PHE A 147 -2.74 -2.01 29.27
C PHE A 147 -1.24 -2.33 29.24
N LYS A 148 -0.78 -3.26 28.38
CA LYS A 148 0.66 -3.56 28.19
C LYS A 148 1.43 -2.41 27.52
N GLY A 149 0.75 -1.38 27.04
CA GLY A 149 1.33 -0.13 26.53
C GLY A 149 1.16 0.07 25.02
N LYS A 150 1.29 1.32 24.58
CA LYS A 150 1.04 1.76 23.20
C LYS A 150 1.83 0.96 22.15
N LYS A 151 3.13 0.74 22.37
CA LYS A 151 3.98 -0.01 21.44
C LYS A 151 3.51 -1.45 21.19
N TYR A 152 3.05 -2.13 22.25
CA TYR A 152 2.53 -3.51 22.13
C TYR A 152 1.26 -3.55 21.27
N ILE A 153 0.40 -2.55 21.40
CA ILE A 153 -0.81 -2.41 20.59
C ILE A 153 -0.44 -2.19 19.11
N GLU A 154 0.45 -1.24 18.85
CA GLU A 154 0.91 -0.90 17.50
C GLU A 154 1.52 -2.11 16.79
N ASP A 155 2.38 -2.86 17.48
CA ASP A 155 3.01 -4.07 16.95
C ASP A 155 1.98 -5.15 16.58
N ASN A 156 0.93 -5.33 17.40
CA ASN A 156 -0.14 -6.29 17.12
C ASN A 156 -1.02 -5.90 15.92
N ILE A 157 -1.35 -4.61 15.80
CA ILE A 157 -2.11 -4.09 14.65
C ILE A 157 -1.28 -4.24 13.38
N LYS A 158 0.01 -3.92 13.45
CA LYS A 158 0.98 -4.10 12.35
C LYS A 158 1.06 -5.56 11.92
N GLU A 159 1.14 -6.51 12.86
CA GLU A 159 1.16 -7.93 12.54
C GLU A 159 -0.16 -8.38 11.88
N TYR A 160 -1.30 -7.88 12.36
CA TYR A 160 -2.60 -8.16 11.77
C TYR A 160 -2.70 -7.70 10.31
N ILE A 161 -2.37 -6.43 10.02
CA ILE A 161 -2.38 -5.90 8.65
C ILE A 161 -1.43 -6.71 7.77
N ASN A 162 -0.22 -6.98 8.25
CA ASN A 162 0.74 -7.80 7.52
C ASN A 162 0.21 -9.20 7.22
N SER A 163 -0.47 -9.85 8.17
CA SER A 163 -1.05 -11.18 7.95
C SER A 163 -2.13 -11.18 6.87
N LYS A 164 -2.95 -10.12 6.79
CA LYS A 164 -4.02 -10.00 5.78
C LYS A 164 -3.46 -9.90 4.37
N PHE A 165 -2.37 -9.17 4.18
CA PHE A 165 -1.78 -8.99 2.86
C PHE A 165 -0.73 -10.06 2.51
N LYS A 166 -0.14 -10.77 3.49
CA LYS A 166 0.78 -11.90 3.26
C LYS A 166 0.08 -13.14 2.70
N ILE A 167 -1.14 -13.45 3.18
CA ILE A 167 -1.92 -14.62 2.74
C ILE A 167 -2.20 -14.58 1.23
N ILE A 168 -2.23 -13.40 0.61
CA ILE A 168 -2.70 -13.24 -0.77
C ILE A 168 -1.57 -13.41 -1.80
N GLU A 169 -0.31 -13.32 -1.35
CA GLU A 169 0.88 -13.69 -2.12
C GLU A 169 1.03 -15.23 -2.18
N ASP A 170 0.84 -15.92 -1.06
CA ASP A 170 1.03 -17.37 -0.96
C ASP A 170 -0.16 -18.18 -1.51
N THR A 171 -1.41 -17.73 -1.33
CA THR A 171 -2.59 -18.53 -1.73
C THR A 171 -2.76 -18.60 -3.25
N LYS A 172 -2.31 -17.58 -3.99
CA LYS A 172 -2.33 -17.58 -5.46
C LYS A 172 -1.19 -18.37 -6.09
N SER A 173 -0.13 -18.70 -5.35
CA SER A 173 0.90 -19.64 -5.82
C SER A 173 0.38 -21.09 -5.90
N LYS A 174 -0.67 -21.44 -5.14
CA LYS A 174 -1.29 -22.78 -5.18
C LYS A 174 -2.42 -22.90 -6.18
N GLU A 175 -3.15 -21.82 -6.46
CA GLU A 175 -4.18 -21.75 -7.51
C GLU A 175 -3.60 -21.61 -8.94
N GLU A 176 -2.27 -21.69 -9.10
CA GLU A 176 -1.61 -21.73 -10.42
C GLU A 176 -1.94 -22.97 -11.26
N LYS A 177 -2.68 -23.96 -10.72
CA LYS A 177 -3.08 -25.14 -11.48
C LYS A 177 -4.52 -25.15 -11.98
N GLU A 178 -5.44 -24.48 -11.33
CA GLU A 178 -6.82 -24.41 -11.77
C GLU A 178 -7.41 -23.12 -11.18
N VAL A 179 -7.92 -22.23 -12.03
CA VAL A 179 -9.24 -21.61 -11.84
C VAL A 179 -9.49 -20.66 -13.01
N LYS A 180 -10.58 -20.99 -13.71
CA LYS A 180 -11.28 -20.16 -14.66
C LYS A 180 -11.60 -18.80 -14.03
N GLU A 181 -11.51 -17.77 -14.85
CA GLU A 181 -12.12 -16.47 -14.62
C GLU A 181 -13.47 -16.60 -13.91
N ASN A 182 -13.55 -16.14 -12.67
CA ASN A 182 -14.80 -15.68 -12.09
C ASN A 182 -14.55 -14.27 -11.53
N THR A 183 -15.09 -13.31 -12.26
CA THR A 183 -15.06 -11.87 -12.04
C THR A 183 -16.02 -11.48 -10.92
N GLU A 184 -15.92 -12.13 -9.76
CA GLU A 184 -16.62 -11.71 -8.56
C GLU A 184 -15.61 -11.41 -7.47
N ASP A 185 -15.70 -10.19 -6.94
CA ASP A 185 -14.95 -9.79 -5.76
C ASP A 185 -15.34 -10.69 -4.60
N THR A 186 -14.46 -11.64 -4.28
CA THR A 186 -14.61 -12.45 -3.08
C THR A 186 -14.71 -11.53 -1.87
N LYS A 187 -15.50 -11.93 -0.87
CA LYS A 187 -15.70 -11.17 0.36
C LYS A 187 -14.36 -10.75 1.01
N GLU A 188 -13.32 -11.55 0.83
CA GLU A 188 -11.97 -11.28 1.30
C GLU A 188 -11.27 -10.15 0.54
N ILE A 189 -11.40 -10.09 -0.80
CA ILE A 189 -10.86 -9.01 -1.61
C ILE A 189 -11.51 -7.67 -1.23
N LYS A 190 -12.84 -7.64 -1.06
CA LYS A 190 -13.56 -6.43 -0.63
C LYS A 190 -13.06 -5.91 0.72
N LYS A 191 -12.94 -6.80 1.71
CA LYS A 191 -12.40 -6.46 3.02
C LYS A 191 -10.95 -5.98 2.95
N GLY A 192 -10.13 -6.58 2.08
CA GLY A 192 -8.75 -6.13 1.84
C GLY A 192 -8.69 -4.71 1.26
N ILE A 193 -9.62 -4.37 0.36
CA ILE A 193 -9.74 -3.03 -0.23
C ILE A 193 -10.19 -2.01 0.83
N GLU A 194 -11.14 -2.35 1.70
CA GLU A 194 -11.59 -1.48 2.81
C GLU A 194 -10.43 -1.15 3.75
N ILE A 195 -9.68 -2.18 4.21
CA ILE A 195 -8.51 -2.00 5.08
C ILE A 195 -7.44 -1.15 4.37
N ALA A 196 -7.24 -1.35 3.07
CA ALA A 196 -6.30 -0.54 2.29
C ALA A 196 -6.70 0.94 2.24
N GLY A 197 -7.99 1.24 2.05
CA GLY A 197 -8.50 2.61 2.06
C GLY A 197 -8.31 3.29 3.41
N GLU A 198 -8.67 2.61 4.50
CA GLU A 198 -8.48 3.11 5.87
C GLU A 198 -7.00 3.37 6.19
N PHE A 199 -6.11 2.48 5.74
CA PHE A 199 -4.66 2.64 5.91
C PHE A 199 -4.17 3.92 5.22
N VAL A 200 -4.58 4.18 3.98
CA VAL A 200 -4.13 5.33 3.19
C VAL A 200 -4.61 6.63 3.80
N GLU A 201 -5.88 6.72 4.20
CA GLU A 201 -6.43 7.92 4.84
C GLU A 201 -5.72 8.23 6.17
N HIS A 202 -5.43 7.20 6.96
CA HIS A 202 -4.66 7.38 8.18
C HIS A 202 -3.21 7.78 7.91
N TRP A 203 -2.54 7.18 6.93
CA TRP A 203 -1.15 7.53 6.63
C TRP A 203 -1.04 8.98 6.16
N LYS A 204 -1.97 9.41 5.30
CA LYS A 204 -2.09 10.79 4.85
C LYS A 204 -2.21 11.79 5.99
N SER A 205 -2.98 11.49 7.04
CA SER A 205 -3.21 12.44 8.14
C SER A 205 -1.97 12.67 9.02
N ILE A 206 -1.04 11.70 9.05
CA ILE A 206 0.15 11.75 9.92
C ILE A 206 1.46 12.01 9.16
N VAL A 207 1.47 11.92 7.83
CA VAL A 207 2.71 11.92 7.04
C VAL A 207 3.62 13.13 7.27
N SER A 208 3.04 14.29 7.59
CA SER A 208 3.77 15.54 7.84
C SER A 208 4.48 15.57 9.18
N SER A 209 4.06 14.76 10.16
CA SER A 209 4.62 14.71 11.52
C SER A 209 5.48 13.47 11.77
N GLN A 210 5.55 12.55 10.81
CA GLN A 210 6.30 11.29 10.95
C GLN A 210 7.82 11.48 10.95
N THR A 211 8.48 10.71 11.81
CA THR A 211 9.93 10.46 11.72
C THR A 211 10.28 9.66 10.47
N THR A 212 11.56 9.64 10.09
CA THR A 212 12.03 8.82 8.95
C THR A 212 11.78 7.33 9.15
N GLU A 213 11.99 6.82 10.37
CA GLU A 213 11.77 5.41 10.69
C GLU A 213 10.29 5.02 10.59
N GLU A 214 9.39 5.85 11.14
CA GLU A 214 7.94 5.62 11.02
C GLU A 214 7.48 5.64 9.56
N PHE A 215 8.00 6.58 8.76
CA PHE A 215 7.68 6.67 7.35
C PHE A 215 8.08 5.39 6.59
N GLU A 216 9.27 4.86 6.84
CA GLU A 216 9.73 3.61 6.24
C GLU A 216 8.87 2.42 6.65
N GLN A 217 8.46 2.34 7.92
CA GLN A 217 7.58 1.28 8.39
C GLN A 217 6.21 1.28 7.71
N TYR A 218 5.61 2.47 7.52
CA TYR A 218 4.36 2.61 6.77
C TYR A 218 4.55 2.28 5.29
N SER A 219 5.65 2.74 4.70
CA SER A 219 5.98 2.47 3.29
C SER A 219 6.04 0.96 3.00
N VAL A 220 6.70 0.17 3.86
CA VAL A 220 6.77 -1.30 3.71
C VAL A 220 5.39 -1.95 3.64
N ILE A 221 4.42 -1.46 4.42
CA ILE A 221 3.05 -1.99 4.43
C ILE A 221 2.28 -1.52 3.21
N PHE A 222 2.43 -0.24 2.84
CA PHE A 222 1.84 0.30 1.63
C PHE A 222 2.21 -0.51 0.39
N TRP A 223 3.48 -0.90 0.24
CA TRP A 223 3.90 -1.70 -0.92
C TRP A 223 3.27 -3.09 -0.93
N LYS A 224 3.04 -3.71 0.23
CA LYS A 224 2.29 -4.98 0.30
C LYS A 224 0.84 -4.80 -0.15
N ILE A 225 0.19 -3.73 0.29
CA ILE A 225 -1.16 -3.35 -0.14
C ILE A 225 -1.18 -3.09 -1.66
N PHE A 226 -0.20 -2.35 -2.17
CA PHE A 226 -0.07 -2.01 -3.58
C PHE A 226 0.06 -3.26 -4.46
N ILE A 227 0.95 -4.18 -4.09
CA ILE A 227 1.12 -5.47 -4.77
C ILE A 227 -0.17 -6.31 -4.69
N PHE A 228 -0.86 -6.32 -3.54
CA PHE A 228 -2.17 -6.96 -3.41
C PHE A 228 -3.19 -6.40 -4.43
N LEU A 229 -3.29 -5.08 -4.56
CA LEU A 229 -4.21 -4.45 -5.50
C LEU A 229 -3.85 -4.76 -6.96
N LEU A 230 -2.55 -4.77 -7.30
CA LEU A 230 -2.08 -5.13 -8.65
C LEU A 230 -2.46 -6.56 -9.02
N HIS A 231 -2.22 -7.53 -8.12
CA HIS A 231 -2.62 -8.91 -8.34
C HIS A 231 -4.14 -9.05 -8.54
N ASN A 232 -4.94 -8.23 -7.86
CA ASN A 232 -6.40 -8.25 -8.00
C ASN A 232 -6.94 -7.30 -9.07
N LYS A 233 -6.07 -6.71 -9.91
CA LYS A 233 -6.43 -5.80 -11.01
C LYS A 233 -7.30 -4.62 -10.57
N LYS A 234 -7.10 -4.13 -9.34
CA LYS A 234 -7.87 -3.00 -8.76
C LYS A 234 -7.21 -1.67 -9.12
N ILE A 235 -7.19 -1.35 -10.41
CA ILE A 235 -6.45 -0.19 -10.93
C ILE A 235 -7.07 1.13 -10.46
N ASP A 236 -8.39 1.23 -10.33
CA ASP A 236 -9.05 2.43 -9.82
C ASP A 236 -8.62 2.76 -8.38
N ASN A 237 -8.54 1.73 -7.52
CA ASN A 237 -8.04 1.87 -6.16
C ASN A 237 -6.56 2.23 -6.14
N ILE A 238 -5.73 1.62 -7.00
CA ILE A 238 -4.32 1.98 -7.14
C ILE A 238 -4.20 3.47 -7.46
N ASN A 239 -4.87 3.93 -8.53
CA ASN A 239 -4.80 5.32 -8.97
C ASN A 239 -5.24 6.28 -7.84
N SER A 240 -6.37 6.01 -7.19
CA SER A 240 -6.89 6.84 -6.11
C SER A 240 -5.97 6.89 -4.89
N TYR A 241 -5.46 5.73 -4.44
CA TYR A 241 -4.62 5.65 -3.25
C TYR A 241 -3.24 6.25 -3.47
N THR A 242 -2.61 5.98 -4.63
CA THR A 242 -1.32 6.60 -4.96
C THR A 242 -1.45 8.11 -5.16
N GLU A 243 -2.54 8.58 -5.78
CA GLU A 243 -2.83 10.00 -5.95
C GLU A 243 -3.00 10.70 -4.60
N SER A 244 -3.85 10.18 -3.72
CA SER A 244 -4.10 10.75 -2.39
C SER A 244 -2.81 10.87 -1.59
N MET A 245 -1.99 9.82 -1.58
CA MET A 245 -0.72 9.81 -0.86
C MET A 245 0.31 10.76 -1.48
N ALA A 246 0.46 10.75 -2.82
CA ALA A 246 1.42 11.61 -3.50
C ALA A 246 1.08 13.09 -3.31
N LEU A 247 -0.19 13.48 -3.44
CA LEU A 247 -0.60 14.87 -3.21
C LEU A 247 -0.31 15.31 -1.77
N SER A 248 -0.56 14.44 -0.79
CA SER A 248 -0.29 14.73 0.63
C SER A 248 1.20 14.95 0.91
N LEU A 249 2.08 14.23 0.20
CA LEU A 249 3.53 14.43 0.28
C LEU A 249 4.01 15.68 -0.46
N LEU A 250 3.58 15.85 -1.72
CA LEU A 250 4.03 16.93 -2.60
C LEU A 250 3.54 18.32 -2.16
N GLN A 251 2.34 18.39 -1.56
CA GLN A 251 1.76 19.65 -1.07
C GLN A 251 2.15 19.99 0.36
N SER A 252 2.93 19.13 1.03
CA SER A 252 3.42 19.39 2.39
C SER A 252 4.29 20.64 2.44
N GLU A 253 4.29 21.37 3.55
CA GLU A 253 5.15 22.53 3.75
C GLU A 253 6.64 22.14 3.87
N SER A 254 6.91 20.94 4.40
CA SER A 254 8.26 20.44 4.60
C SER A 254 8.94 20.05 3.29
N GLN A 255 10.14 20.59 3.04
CA GLN A 255 10.94 20.20 1.88
C GLN A 255 11.29 18.70 1.86
N SER A 256 11.53 18.09 3.03
CA SER A 256 11.82 16.65 3.10
C SER A 256 10.60 15.81 2.69
N CYS A 257 9.38 16.25 3.03
CA CYS A 257 8.15 15.61 2.59
C CYS A 257 7.93 15.76 1.09
N LYS A 258 8.17 16.95 0.53
CA LYS A 258 8.11 17.20 -0.91
C LYS A 258 9.06 16.27 -1.67
N LEU A 259 10.30 16.15 -1.21
CA LEU A 259 11.30 15.27 -1.78
C LEU A 259 10.89 13.79 -1.69
N ARG A 260 10.36 13.35 -0.54
CA ARG A 260 9.76 12.02 -0.40
C ARG A 260 8.60 11.80 -1.36
N GLY A 261 7.78 12.82 -1.61
CA GLY A 261 6.72 12.78 -2.62
C GLY A 261 7.26 12.55 -4.02
N MET A 262 8.33 13.26 -4.41
CA MET A 262 8.99 13.08 -5.70
C MET A 262 9.52 11.65 -5.87
N LEU A 263 10.19 11.12 -4.84
CA LEU A 263 10.69 9.73 -4.84
C LEU A 263 9.55 8.72 -4.84
N PHE A 264 8.49 8.94 -4.05
CA PHE A 264 7.32 8.06 -4.00
C PHE A 264 6.68 7.88 -5.38
N VAL A 265 6.59 8.95 -6.18
CA VAL A 265 6.06 8.86 -7.54
C VAL A 265 6.92 7.95 -8.42
N ASN A 266 8.25 8.02 -8.29
CA ASN A 266 9.15 7.10 -8.96
C ASN A 266 8.94 5.65 -8.47
N ASP A 267 8.79 5.43 -7.16
CA ASP A 267 8.60 4.11 -6.55
C ASP A 267 7.37 3.40 -7.09
N VAL A 268 6.26 4.12 -7.26
CA VAL A 268 5.02 3.56 -7.82
C VAL A 268 5.27 2.92 -9.18
N TYR A 269 5.92 3.64 -10.11
CA TYR A 269 6.20 3.10 -11.45
C TYR A 269 7.27 2.02 -11.43
N GLN A 270 8.25 2.11 -10.53
CA GLN A 270 9.27 1.09 -10.36
C GLN A 270 8.67 -0.23 -9.86
N GLU A 271 7.79 -0.19 -8.87
CA GLU A 271 7.11 -1.39 -8.35
C GLU A 271 6.20 -2.03 -9.41
N ILE A 272 5.49 -1.21 -10.20
CA ILE A 272 4.70 -1.72 -11.33
C ILE A 272 5.63 -2.38 -12.36
N LYS A 273 6.75 -1.76 -12.72
CA LYS A 273 7.75 -2.35 -13.64
C LYS A 273 8.21 -3.72 -13.12
N LEU A 274 8.66 -3.80 -11.86
CA LEU A 274 9.13 -5.03 -11.24
C LEU A 274 8.05 -6.11 -11.23
N TRP A 275 6.79 -5.71 -11.01
CA TRP A 275 5.65 -6.63 -11.07
C TRP A 275 5.37 -7.13 -12.49
N ILE A 276 5.41 -6.25 -13.50
CA ILE A 276 5.26 -6.61 -14.93
C ILE A 276 6.33 -7.61 -15.33
N ASP A 277 7.59 -7.36 -14.97
CA ASP A 277 8.72 -8.22 -15.32
C ASP A 277 8.56 -9.64 -14.76
N LYS A 278 7.97 -9.77 -13.56
CA LYS A 278 7.66 -11.06 -12.93
C LYS A 278 6.38 -11.71 -13.49
N HIS A 279 5.36 -10.93 -13.88
CA HIS A 279 4.02 -11.41 -14.19
C HIS A 279 3.51 -10.99 -15.58
N ARG A 280 4.37 -11.05 -16.61
CA ARG A 280 4.11 -10.50 -17.96
C ARG A 280 2.75 -10.90 -18.56
N SER A 281 2.38 -12.17 -18.49
CA SER A 281 1.10 -12.66 -19.03
C SER A 281 -0.10 -12.00 -18.35
N ARG A 282 -0.06 -11.86 -17.02
CA ARG A 282 -1.11 -11.22 -16.22
C ARG A 282 -1.16 -9.72 -16.47
N ALA A 283 -0.01 -9.06 -16.63
CA ALA A 283 0.06 -7.64 -16.95
C ALA A 283 -0.70 -7.30 -18.24
N LYS A 284 -0.56 -8.12 -19.29
CA LYS A 284 -1.29 -7.94 -20.58
C LYS A 284 -2.81 -8.07 -20.44
N THR A 285 -3.31 -8.70 -19.37
CA THR A 285 -4.75 -8.86 -19.12
C THR A 285 -5.37 -7.71 -18.31
N ILE A 286 -4.56 -6.72 -17.90
CA ILE A 286 -5.06 -5.50 -17.28
C ILE A 286 -5.50 -4.58 -18.42
N ASN A 287 -6.81 -4.38 -18.58
CA ASN A 287 -7.38 -3.51 -19.62
C ASN A 287 -7.82 -2.15 -19.04
N GLN A 288 -7.11 -1.68 -18.01
CA GLN A 288 -7.37 -0.42 -17.30
C GLN A 288 -6.09 0.40 -17.22
N ARG A 289 -6.25 1.73 -17.22
CA ARG A 289 -5.16 2.70 -17.35
C ARG A 289 -4.57 3.11 -16.00
N ILE A 290 -3.25 3.28 -15.93
CA ILE A 290 -2.52 3.76 -14.73
C ILE A 290 -2.46 5.28 -14.73
N GLU A 291 -3.57 5.97 -14.51
CA GLU A 291 -3.74 7.43 -14.64
C GLU A 291 -2.94 8.28 -13.65
N PHE A 292 -2.20 7.66 -12.74
CA PHE A 292 -1.51 8.32 -11.63
C PHE A 292 -0.77 9.61 -12.02
N MET A 293 0.17 9.58 -12.98
CA MET A 293 0.88 10.80 -13.41
C MET A 293 -0.01 11.89 -13.99
N ASP A 294 -1.08 11.53 -14.70
CA ASP A 294 -1.95 12.54 -15.31
C ASP A 294 -2.63 13.40 -14.25
N ARG A 295 -2.97 12.77 -13.12
CA ARG A 295 -3.66 13.42 -12.01
C ARG A 295 -2.74 14.31 -11.19
N ILE A 296 -1.46 13.96 -11.08
CA ILE A 296 -0.51 14.66 -10.21
C ILE A 296 0.52 15.52 -10.93
N SER A 297 0.67 15.41 -12.26
CA SER A 297 1.78 16.01 -13.02
C SER A 297 1.97 17.51 -12.80
N ALA A 298 0.88 18.27 -12.68
CA ALA A 298 0.94 19.71 -12.43
C ALA A 298 1.56 20.03 -11.06
N VAL A 299 1.13 19.30 -10.02
CA VAL A 299 1.63 19.44 -8.64
C VAL A 299 3.06 18.90 -8.52
N TRP A 300 3.34 17.80 -9.20
CA TRP A 300 4.68 17.21 -9.26
C TRP A 300 5.68 18.19 -9.91
N TYR A 301 5.32 18.77 -11.06
CA TYR A 301 6.17 19.74 -11.75
C TYR A 301 6.37 21.03 -10.95
N SER A 302 5.31 21.56 -10.34
CA SER A 302 5.45 22.75 -9.49
C SER A 302 6.34 22.47 -8.29
N THR A 303 6.23 21.28 -7.68
CA THR A 303 7.09 20.85 -6.58
C THR A 303 8.55 20.72 -7.02
N LEU A 304 8.81 20.10 -8.18
CA LEU A 304 10.15 20.01 -8.77
C LEU A 304 10.77 21.41 -8.94
N CYS A 305 10.00 22.39 -9.42
CA CYS A 305 10.48 23.76 -9.60
C CYS A 305 10.77 24.49 -8.27
N LEU A 306 10.17 24.06 -7.16
CA LEU A 306 10.37 24.68 -5.84
C LEU A 306 11.56 24.10 -5.09
N LEU A 307 11.99 22.88 -5.43
CA LEU A 307 13.14 22.23 -4.83
C LEU A 307 14.43 22.69 -5.54
N ASP A 308 15.52 22.73 -4.78
CA ASP A 308 16.86 22.95 -5.31
C ASP A 308 17.27 21.76 -6.20
N ASP A 309 17.76 22.05 -7.40
CA ASP A 309 18.21 21.03 -8.37
C ASP A 309 19.31 20.13 -7.81
N GLU A 310 20.31 20.71 -7.12
CA GLU A 310 21.45 19.96 -6.60
C GLU A 310 21.01 19.00 -5.48
N VAL A 311 20.14 19.47 -4.59
CA VAL A 311 19.55 18.64 -3.53
C VAL A 311 18.65 17.55 -4.12
N THR A 312 17.83 17.89 -5.12
CA THR A 312 16.95 16.93 -5.78
C THR A 312 17.75 15.85 -6.49
N LYS A 313 18.76 16.26 -7.28
CA LYS A 313 19.68 15.36 -7.97
C LYS A 313 20.37 14.42 -7.00
N ALA A 314 21.00 14.94 -5.95
CA ALA A 314 21.70 14.14 -4.95
C ALA A 314 20.78 13.11 -4.28
N ALA A 315 19.55 13.51 -3.95
CA ALA A 315 18.57 12.62 -3.34
C ALA A 315 18.14 11.49 -4.29
N PHE A 316 17.89 11.78 -5.56
CA PHE A 316 17.57 10.76 -6.56
C PHE A 316 18.75 9.82 -6.83
N GLU A 317 19.98 10.34 -6.86
CA GLU A 317 21.20 9.53 -6.99
C GLU A 317 21.38 8.59 -5.80
N GLU A 318 21.34 9.11 -4.56
CA GLU A 318 21.45 8.31 -3.34
C GLU A 318 20.35 7.23 -3.28
N TYR A 319 19.13 7.64 -3.59
CA TYR A 319 17.97 6.74 -3.65
C TYR A 319 18.20 5.61 -4.66
N PHE A 320 18.64 5.96 -5.87
CA PHE A 320 18.88 5.00 -6.95
C PHE A 320 19.94 3.97 -6.56
N TRP A 321 21.07 4.42 -6.00
CA TRP A 321 22.16 3.54 -5.58
C TRP A 321 21.77 2.58 -4.46
N LYS A 322 20.79 2.96 -3.62
CA LYS A 322 20.28 2.10 -2.54
C LYS A 322 19.25 1.07 -3.02
N LYS A 323 18.36 1.44 -3.95
CA LYS A 323 17.16 0.63 -4.28
C LYS A 323 17.11 0.01 -5.67
N VAL A 324 17.84 0.54 -6.66
CA VAL A 324 17.77 0.01 -8.03
C VAL A 324 18.84 -1.05 -8.24
N GLU A 325 18.46 -2.32 -8.08
CA GLU A 325 19.31 -3.48 -8.38
C GLU A 325 19.25 -3.92 -9.85
N THR A 326 19.14 -2.99 -10.81
CA THR A 326 19.13 -3.41 -12.22
C THR A 326 20.51 -3.81 -12.72
N TYR A 327 20.51 -4.82 -13.59
CA TYR A 327 21.67 -5.61 -14.02
C TYR A 327 22.75 -4.78 -14.76
N ASP A 328 22.39 -3.66 -15.38
CA ASP A 328 23.32 -2.86 -16.20
C ASP A 328 24.01 -1.72 -15.42
N TYR A 329 23.31 -1.06 -14.49
CA TYR A 329 23.92 0.07 -13.74
C TYR A 329 24.97 -0.37 -12.73
N LYS A 330 24.83 -1.56 -12.12
CA LYS A 330 25.89 -2.15 -11.27
C LYS A 330 27.08 -2.68 -12.09
N LYS A 331 26.86 -3.23 -13.30
CA LYS A 331 27.94 -3.75 -14.17
C LYS A 331 28.78 -2.64 -14.80
N LYS A 332 28.19 -1.49 -15.07
CA LYS A 332 28.88 -0.31 -15.61
C LYS A 332 29.32 0.68 -14.53
N LYS A 333 29.44 0.24 -13.26
CA LYS A 333 30.02 1.05 -12.17
C LYS A 333 31.50 1.40 -12.41
N ASP A 334 32.18 0.60 -13.22
CA ASP A 334 33.58 0.81 -13.65
C ASP A 334 33.70 1.71 -14.90
N GLN A 335 32.59 2.11 -15.51
CA GLN A 335 32.53 3.14 -16.56
C GLN A 335 31.87 4.39 -15.95
N GLU A 336 32.35 5.59 -16.26
CA GLU A 336 31.76 6.86 -15.80
C GLU A 336 30.38 7.13 -16.42
N ILE A 337 29.41 6.24 -16.21
CA ILE A 337 28.06 6.46 -16.68
C ILE A 337 27.40 7.43 -15.72
N LYS A 338 27.37 8.69 -16.15
CA LYS A 338 26.58 9.74 -15.51
C LYS A 338 25.10 9.30 -15.50
N PHE A 339 24.61 8.90 -14.33
CA PHE A 339 23.21 8.59 -14.11
C PHE A 339 22.38 9.85 -14.40
N GLN A 340 21.17 9.67 -14.93
CA GLN A 340 20.26 10.80 -15.17
C GLN A 340 18.87 10.34 -14.72
N TRP A 341 18.42 10.88 -13.59
CA TRP A 341 17.23 10.40 -12.88
C TRP A 341 15.94 10.64 -13.68
N PHE A 342 15.82 11.74 -14.42
CA PHE A 342 14.64 12.08 -15.21
C PHE A 342 14.49 11.17 -16.44
N ASP A 343 15.60 10.77 -17.07
CA ASP A 343 15.64 9.78 -18.15
C ASP A 343 15.15 8.43 -17.63
N TYR A 344 15.68 7.96 -16.50
CA TYR A 344 15.24 6.72 -15.87
C TYR A 344 13.76 6.76 -15.49
N PHE A 345 13.32 7.84 -14.86
CA PHE A 345 11.94 8.07 -14.44
C PHE A 345 10.98 8.01 -15.64
N THR A 346 11.24 8.80 -16.67
CA THR A 346 10.39 8.83 -17.88
C THR A 346 10.44 7.52 -18.66
N LYS A 347 11.60 6.85 -18.77
CA LYS A 347 11.72 5.51 -19.37
C LYS A 347 10.87 4.48 -18.63
N THR A 348 10.86 4.51 -17.30
CA THR A 348 10.09 3.57 -16.48
C THR A 348 8.60 3.79 -16.63
N ILE A 349 8.15 5.05 -16.66
CA ILE A 349 6.75 5.39 -16.97
C ILE A 349 6.38 4.85 -18.34
N LEU A 350 7.12 5.21 -19.39
CA LEU A 350 6.82 4.79 -20.76
C LEU A 350 6.78 3.27 -20.93
N TYR A 351 7.65 2.55 -20.21
CA TYR A 351 7.65 1.08 -20.19
C TYR A 351 6.34 0.53 -19.61
N VAL A 352 5.96 0.96 -18.40
CA VAL A 352 4.73 0.51 -17.73
C VAL A 352 3.52 0.72 -18.64
N HIS A 353 3.48 1.86 -19.34
CA HIS A 353 2.41 2.20 -20.27
C HIS A 353 2.38 1.28 -21.49
N SER A 354 3.53 1.08 -22.12
CA SER A 354 3.64 0.21 -23.30
C SER A 354 3.17 -1.22 -23.04
N TYR A 355 3.24 -1.68 -21.77
CA TYR A 355 2.81 -3.03 -21.37
C TYR A 355 1.37 -3.13 -20.83
N ILE A 356 0.92 -2.17 -20.01
CA ILE A 356 -0.39 -2.27 -19.30
C ILE A 356 -1.51 -1.52 -20.04
N SER A 357 -1.21 -0.41 -20.71
CA SER A 357 -2.24 0.45 -21.31
C SER A 357 -1.76 1.04 -22.63
N PRO A 358 -1.68 0.24 -23.71
CA PRO A 358 -1.07 0.66 -24.97
C PRO A 358 -1.83 1.75 -25.74
N PHE A 359 -3.01 2.22 -25.27
CA PHE A 359 -3.79 3.26 -25.95
C PHE A 359 -4.43 4.26 -24.95
N GLY A 360 -3.97 5.53 -24.91
CA GLY A 360 -4.58 6.59 -24.08
C GLY A 360 -3.71 7.84 -23.78
N LYS A 361 -4.32 8.91 -23.26
CA LYS A 361 -3.78 10.28 -23.05
C LYS A 361 -2.54 10.45 -22.14
N GLN A 362 -1.96 9.40 -21.53
CA GLN A 362 -0.81 9.57 -20.59
C GLN A 362 0.47 10.01 -21.28
N PHE A 363 0.54 9.78 -22.59
CA PHE A 363 1.65 10.21 -23.41
C PHE A 363 1.81 11.72 -23.36
N ASP A 364 0.70 12.47 -23.44
CA ASP A 364 0.71 13.92 -23.34
C ASP A 364 1.39 14.37 -22.04
N THR A 365 1.20 13.65 -20.93
CA THR A 365 1.79 14.04 -19.64
C THR A 365 3.31 13.94 -19.65
N VAL A 366 3.88 12.82 -20.09
CA VAL A 366 5.35 12.68 -20.19
C VAL A 366 5.92 13.66 -21.22
N MET A 367 5.24 13.84 -22.35
CA MET A 367 5.65 14.82 -23.37
C MET A 367 5.59 16.26 -22.85
N ASN A 368 4.54 16.61 -22.10
CA ASN A 368 4.37 17.92 -21.49
C ASN A 368 5.43 18.17 -20.42
N LEU A 369 5.76 17.18 -19.60
CA LEU A 369 6.86 17.28 -18.62
C LEU A 369 8.20 17.47 -19.32
N ALA A 370 8.47 16.70 -20.38
CA ALA A 370 9.66 16.85 -21.22
C ALA A 370 9.78 18.26 -21.82
N ASN A 371 8.69 18.79 -22.39
CA ASN A 371 8.63 20.15 -22.94
C ASN A 371 8.89 21.22 -21.85
N ARG A 372 8.45 20.95 -20.61
CA ARG A 372 8.65 21.88 -19.50
C ARG A 372 10.08 21.90 -18.94
N LEU A 373 10.99 21.01 -19.35
CA LEU A 373 12.36 21.03 -18.85
C LEU A 373 13.09 22.34 -19.15
N GLY A 374 12.81 23.00 -20.28
CA GLY A 374 13.39 24.32 -20.57
C GLY A 374 12.92 25.41 -19.62
N ASP A 375 11.63 25.41 -19.27
CA ASP A 375 11.07 26.33 -18.28
C ASP A 375 11.63 26.05 -16.88
N TYR A 376 11.80 24.76 -16.53
CA TYR A 376 12.44 24.33 -15.29
C TYR A 376 13.86 24.90 -15.15
N VAL A 377 14.69 24.75 -16.17
CA VAL A 377 16.06 25.29 -16.19
C VAL A 377 16.08 26.80 -15.94
N ILE A 378 15.20 27.55 -16.62
CA ILE A 378 15.08 29.00 -16.40
C ILE A 378 14.68 29.31 -14.96
N LYS A 379 13.70 28.58 -14.41
CA LYS A 379 13.21 28.80 -13.04
C LYS A 379 14.29 28.55 -12.01
N GLN A 380 15.05 27.47 -12.14
CA GLN A 380 16.16 27.16 -11.25
C GLN A 380 17.24 28.26 -11.30
N LYS A 381 17.63 28.70 -12.51
CA LYS A 381 18.57 29.83 -12.68
C LYS A 381 18.04 31.12 -12.04
N LYS A 382 16.76 31.43 -12.20
CA LYS A 382 16.11 32.62 -11.60
C LYS A 382 16.05 32.56 -10.07
N MET A 383 15.91 31.38 -9.49
CA MET A 383 15.92 31.18 -8.04
C MET A 383 17.34 31.25 -7.44
N GLY A 384 18.38 31.33 -8.29
CA GLY A 384 19.78 31.38 -7.86
C GLY A 384 20.34 30.02 -7.45
N HIS A 385 19.64 28.93 -7.76
CA HIS A 385 20.14 27.57 -7.49
C HIS A 385 21.25 27.20 -8.48
N ARG A 386 22.19 26.37 -8.02
CA ARG A 386 23.26 25.85 -8.87
C ARG A 386 22.70 24.77 -9.78
N LEU A 387 22.75 25.00 -11.08
CA LEU A 387 22.32 24.05 -12.09
C LEU A 387 23.54 23.39 -12.74
N ASP A 388 23.53 22.06 -12.80
CA ASP A 388 24.53 21.28 -13.53
C ASP A 388 24.12 21.16 -15.01
N GLU A 389 24.62 22.08 -15.85
CA GLU A 389 24.26 22.12 -17.28
C GLU A 389 24.77 20.89 -18.05
N ASP A 390 25.91 20.33 -17.64
CA ASP A 390 26.44 19.09 -18.22
C ASP A 390 25.52 17.91 -17.90
N TYR A 391 24.96 17.86 -16.69
CA TYR A 391 24.00 16.82 -16.31
C TYR A 391 22.68 16.93 -17.08
N TRP A 392 22.15 18.14 -17.26
CA TRP A 392 20.89 18.36 -17.97
C TRP A 392 21.03 18.27 -19.49
N SER A 393 22.21 18.55 -20.06
CA SER A 393 22.49 18.31 -21.49
C SER A 393 22.69 16.83 -21.82
N LEU A 394 23.20 16.03 -20.87
CA LEU A 394 23.41 14.58 -21.03
C LEU A 394 22.15 13.81 -21.42
N ILE A 395 20.96 14.26 -21.02
CA ILE A 395 19.70 13.58 -21.37
C ILE A 395 19.50 13.46 -22.88
N ILE A 396 20.04 14.41 -23.65
CA ILE A 396 20.01 14.42 -25.12
C ILE A 396 21.06 13.47 -25.68
N ALA A 397 22.23 13.37 -25.02
CA ALA A 397 23.34 12.53 -25.43
C ALA A 397 23.05 11.03 -25.31
N LYS A 398 22.14 10.63 -24.40
CA LYS A 398 21.84 9.21 -24.15
C LYS A 398 21.17 8.53 -25.36
N GLY A 399 21.67 7.35 -25.70
CA GLY A 399 21.11 6.46 -26.71
C GLY A 399 19.83 5.76 -26.25
N TYR A 400 19.18 5.09 -27.20
CA TYR A 400 17.95 4.31 -26.99
C TYR A 400 18.24 2.86 -26.61
N ASP A 401 19.14 2.59 -25.66
CA ASP A 401 19.29 1.22 -25.16
C ASP A 401 18.03 0.82 -24.38
N TYR A 402 17.25 -0.10 -24.94
CA TYR A 402 16.00 -0.62 -24.40
C TYR A 402 16.07 -2.12 -24.11
N SER A 403 17.26 -2.73 -24.26
CA SER A 403 17.49 -4.15 -23.97
C SER A 403 17.22 -4.49 -22.49
N GLU A 404 17.36 -3.51 -21.60
CA GLU A 404 17.04 -3.61 -20.17
C GLU A 404 15.54 -3.78 -19.90
N TYR A 405 14.70 -3.23 -20.78
CA TYR A 405 13.25 -3.19 -20.59
C TYR A 405 12.56 -4.36 -21.32
N PHE A 406 13.00 -4.68 -22.52
CA PHE A 406 12.36 -5.69 -23.36
C PHE A 406 13.25 -6.90 -23.61
N ARG A 407 12.67 -8.10 -23.49
CA ARG A 407 13.27 -9.32 -24.06
C ARG A 407 12.85 -9.40 -25.53
N LYS A 408 13.65 -10.03 -26.39
CA LYS A 408 13.44 -10.19 -27.86
C LYS A 408 12.05 -10.73 -28.32
N LYS A 409 11.13 -11.07 -27.41
CA LYS A 409 9.81 -11.66 -27.72
C LYS A 409 8.63 -10.67 -27.68
N ASP A 410 8.84 -9.41 -27.31
CA ASP A 410 7.77 -8.41 -27.12
C ASP A 410 7.86 -7.27 -28.17
N GLU A 411 7.86 -7.60 -29.47
CA GLU A 411 8.16 -6.65 -30.55
C GLU A 411 7.16 -5.47 -30.66
N ASN A 412 5.87 -5.70 -30.44
CA ASN A 412 4.85 -4.64 -30.58
C ASN A 412 4.97 -3.59 -29.48
N GLU A 413 5.05 -4.02 -28.23
CA GLU A 413 5.22 -3.16 -27.07
C GLU A 413 6.58 -2.45 -27.11
N GLN A 414 7.62 -3.14 -27.59
CA GLN A 414 8.94 -2.55 -27.80
C GLN A 414 8.92 -1.44 -28.85
N ASN A 415 8.29 -1.66 -30.02
CA ASN A 415 8.18 -0.64 -31.06
C ASN A 415 7.41 0.59 -30.57
N LEU A 416 6.34 0.35 -29.81
CA LEU A 416 5.54 1.41 -29.20
C LEU A 416 6.35 2.21 -28.18
N TYR A 417 7.12 1.53 -27.32
CA TYR A 417 8.03 2.16 -26.36
C TYR A 417 9.09 3.04 -27.03
N ILE A 418 9.74 2.53 -28.08
CA ILE A 418 10.75 3.28 -28.86
C ILE A 418 10.13 4.54 -29.46
N TYR A 419 8.95 4.43 -30.05
CA TYR A 419 8.22 5.57 -30.59
C TYR A 419 8.02 6.66 -29.52
N TYR A 420 7.61 6.29 -28.31
CA TYR A 420 7.42 7.26 -27.24
C TYR A 420 8.73 7.87 -26.70
N LEU A 421 9.83 7.12 -26.67
CA LEU A 421 11.12 7.68 -26.32
C LEU A 421 11.59 8.74 -27.31
N ILE A 422 11.39 8.50 -28.60
CA ILE A 422 11.70 9.47 -29.66
C ILE A 422 10.85 10.73 -29.47
N LEU A 423 9.54 10.58 -29.22
CA LEU A 423 8.65 11.72 -28.99
C LEU A 423 9.03 12.51 -27.74
N ARG A 424 9.43 11.82 -26.67
CA ARG A 424 9.92 12.45 -25.43
C ARG A 424 11.15 13.30 -25.71
N ASP A 425 12.16 12.73 -26.35
CA ASP A 425 13.41 13.43 -26.65
C ASP A 425 13.16 14.65 -27.55
N PHE A 426 12.26 14.54 -28.53
CA PHE A 426 11.83 15.68 -29.33
C PHE A 426 11.24 16.80 -28.46
N ASN A 427 10.35 16.47 -27.53
CA ASN A 427 9.76 17.45 -26.62
C ASN A 427 10.77 18.09 -25.68
N ILE A 428 11.80 17.34 -25.22
CA ILE A 428 12.91 17.91 -24.43
C ILE A 428 13.65 18.97 -25.26
N CYS A 429 14.08 18.63 -26.47
CA CYS A 429 14.77 19.57 -27.36
C CYS A 429 13.89 20.79 -27.69
N PHE A 430 12.61 20.56 -27.99
CA PHE A 430 11.66 21.65 -28.23
C PHE A 430 11.54 22.57 -27.01
N GLY A 431 11.38 22.00 -25.81
CA GLY A 431 11.31 22.74 -24.55
C GLY A 431 12.53 23.60 -24.30
N TYR A 432 13.73 23.07 -24.49
CA TYR A 432 14.98 23.84 -24.37
C TYR A 432 15.07 24.97 -25.39
N LEU A 433 14.71 24.74 -26.66
CA LEU A 433 14.74 25.79 -27.70
C LEU A 433 13.76 26.93 -27.40
N MET A 434 12.53 26.59 -27.03
CA MET A 434 11.50 27.59 -26.70
C MET A 434 11.87 28.45 -25.48
N ASN A 435 12.80 27.96 -24.66
CA ASN A 435 13.30 28.63 -23.47
C ASN A 435 14.76 29.13 -23.66
N CYS A 436 15.21 29.30 -24.90
CA CYS A 436 16.53 29.85 -25.25
C CYS A 436 17.71 29.09 -24.62
N GLN A 437 17.58 27.80 -24.33
CA GLN A 437 18.63 26.93 -23.80
C GLN A 437 19.33 26.13 -24.93
N THR A 438 19.60 26.78 -26.06
CA THR A 438 20.20 26.12 -27.25
C THR A 438 21.57 25.51 -26.95
N GLU A 439 22.34 26.12 -26.05
CA GLU A 439 23.65 25.61 -25.62
C GLU A 439 23.58 24.21 -25.01
N MET A 440 22.54 23.91 -24.22
CA MET A 440 22.33 22.56 -23.65
C MET A 440 22.11 21.50 -24.73
N ILE A 441 21.46 21.87 -25.83
CA ILE A 441 21.21 20.97 -26.96
C ILE A 441 22.51 20.72 -27.72
N LEU A 442 23.28 21.78 -28.00
CA LEU A 442 24.56 21.68 -28.67
C LEU A 442 25.54 20.85 -27.84
N GLN A 443 25.66 21.13 -26.53
CA GLN A 443 26.48 20.35 -25.61
C GLN A 443 26.07 18.89 -25.57
N GLY A 444 24.77 18.59 -25.45
CA GLY A 444 24.28 17.20 -25.41
C GLY A 444 24.52 16.44 -26.72
N LEU A 445 24.39 17.10 -27.87
CA LEU A 445 24.67 16.50 -29.18
C LEU A 445 26.16 16.29 -29.43
N CYS A 446 27.01 17.21 -28.95
CA CYS A 446 28.45 17.17 -29.14
C CYS A 446 29.20 16.32 -28.10
N SER A 447 28.59 16.06 -26.93
CA SER A 447 29.18 15.27 -25.83
C SER A 447 28.82 13.78 -25.87
N GLY A 448 27.84 13.38 -26.69
CA GLY A 448 27.39 11.99 -26.73
C GLY A 448 28.35 11.05 -27.44
N ASP A 449 28.48 9.83 -26.90
CA ASP A 449 28.94 8.62 -27.57
C ASP A 449 28.00 8.21 -28.74
N ALA A 450 27.56 9.17 -29.57
CA ALA A 450 26.70 8.95 -30.72
C ALA A 450 27.35 8.08 -31.81
N ILE A 451 28.60 7.65 -31.61
CA ILE A 451 29.42 6.87 -32.55
C ILE A 451 29.58 5.41 -32.09
N GLY A 452 29.16 5.05 -30.86
CA GLY A 452 29.48 3.74 -30.25
C GLY A 452 28.59 2.55 -30.62
N ASP A 453 27.28 2.76 -30.87
CA ASP A 453 26.32 1.66 -31.04
C ASP A 453 25.86 1.49 -32.51
N LEU A 454 26.68 0.81 -33.31
CA LEU A 454 26.37 0.40 -34.68
C LEU A 454 25.13 -0.52 -34.81
N ALA A 455 24.60 -1.06 -33.69
CA ALA A 455 23.46 -1.98 -33.69
C ALA A 455 22.08 -1.30 -33.79
N TYR A 456 21.98 0.02 -33.60
CA TYR A 456 20.70 0.76 -33.50
C TYR A 456 20.66 2.05 -34.35
N TYR A 457 21.10 1.94 -35.60
CA TYR A 457 21.25 3.06 -36.53
C TYR A 457 19.93 3.80 -36.84
N GLU A 458 18.80 3.10 -36.94
CA GLU A 458 17.52 3.69 -37.37
C GLU A 458 16.89 4.66 -36.32
N PRO A 459 16.79 4.32 -35.01
CA PRO A 459 16.36 5.27 -33.99
C PRO A 459 17.25 6.52 -33.86
N GLN A 460 18.58 6.35 -33.98
CA GLN A 460 19.53 7.47 -33.94
C GLN A 460 19.37 8.39 -35.16
N LEU A 461 19.17 7.82 -36.35
CA LEU A 461 18.87 8.60 -37.56
C LEU A 461 17.55 9.37 -37.42
N LYS A 462 16.52 8.76 -36.82
CA LYS A 462 15.23 9.42 -36.56
C LYS A 462 15.40 10.60 -35.58
N LYS A 463 16.18 10.45 -34.51
CA LYS A 463 16.51 11.53 -33.57
C LYS A 463 17.23 12.68 -34.26
N LEU A 464 18.27 12.38 -35.03
CA LEU A 464 19.00 13.38 -35.82
C LEU A 464 18.10 14.09 -36.83
N THR A 465 17.23 13.35 -37.53
CA THR A 465 16.27 13.91 -38.50
C THR A 465 15.23 14.79 -37.82
N LEU A 466 14.71 14.41 -36.65
CA LEU A 466 13.77 15.21 -35.87
C LEU A 466 14.39 16.51 -35.36
N ILE A 467 15.63 16.47 -34.89
CA ILE A 467 16.39 17.66 -34.50
C ILE A 467 16.68 18.53 -35.73
N HIS A 468 17.00 17.93 -36.87
CA HIS A 468 17.20 18.66 -38.13
C HIS A 468 15.91 19.35 -38.60
N CYS A 469 14.77 18.65 -38.53
CA CYS A 469 13.45 19.21 -38.82
C CYS A 469 13.06 20.33 -37.85
N LEU A 470 13.42 20.20 -36.57
CA LEU A 470 13.20 21.20 -35.53
C LEU A 470 14.06 22.45 -35.78
N MET A 471 15.34 22.28 -36.11
CA MET A 471 16.24 23.36 -36.51
C MET A 471 15.74 24.07 -37.78
N TYR A 472 15.31 23.30 -38.80
CA TYR A 472 14.73 23.86 -40.03
C TYR A 472 13.42 24.62 -39.78
N TYR A 473 12.57 24.11 -38.89
CA TYR A 473 11.35 24.81 -38.46
C TYR A 473 11.68 26.14 -37.76
N ILE A 474 12.69 26.17 -36.90
CA ILE A 474 13.12 27.38 -36.19
C ILE A 474 13.67 28.43 -37.16
N VAL A 475 14.52 28.03 -38.11
CA VAL A 475 15.07 28.93 -39.13
C VAL A 475 13.96 29.57 -39.97
N ASN A 476 12.90 28.82 -40.29
CA ASN A 476 11.84 29.28 -41.19
C ASN A 476 10.60 29.86 -40.49
N ARG A 477 10.34 29.54 -39.23
CA ARG A 477 9.12 29.95 -38.50
C ARG A 477 9.36 30.46 -37.06
N GLY A 478 10.61 30.54 -36.60
CA GLY A 478 10.98 30.98 -35.24
C GLY A 478 10.47 32.39 -34.87
N GLU A 479 10.34 33.29 -35.86
CA GLU A 479 9.80 34.64 -35.66
C GLU A 479 8.36 34.65 -35.13
N LYS A 480 7.53 33.65 -35.48
CA LYS A 480 6.15 33.54 -34.98
C LYS A 480 6.07 33.19 -33.50
N HIS A 481 7.17 32.72 -32.92
CA HIS A 481 7.28 32.26 -31.54
C HIS A 481 8.28 33.09 -30.72
N GLY A 482 8.65 34.29 -31.21
CA GLY A 482 9.50 35.23 -30.46
C GLY A 482 10.98 34.88 -30.45
N ILE A 483 11.45 33.97 -31.30
CA ILE A 483 12.88 33.66 -31.46
C ILE A 483 13.46 34.63 -32.50
N PRO A 484 14.34 35.58 -32.13
CA PRO A 484 14.90 36.53 -33.08
C PRO A 484 15.83 35.83 -34.06
N LYS A 485 15.73 36.20 -35.35
CA LYS A 485 16.76 35.85 -36.33
C LYS A 485 17.99 36.71 -36.04
N GLY A 486 19.09 36.06 -35.68
CA GLY A 486 20.42 36.67 -35.68
C GLY A 486 20.86 37.05 -37.08
#